data_AF-A0A2G5VVC0-F1
#
_entry.id   AF-A0A2G5VVC0-F1
#
_cell.length_a   1.000
_cell.length_b   1.000
_cell.length_c   1.000
_cell.angle_alpha   90.00
_cell.angle_beta   90.00
_cell.angle_gamma   90.00
#
_symmetry.space_group_name_H-M   'P 1'
#
loop_
_entity.id
_entity.type
_entity.pdbx_description
1 polymer ?
#
loop_
_entity_poly.entity_id
_entity_poly.type
_entity_poly.pdbx_seq_one_letter_code
_entity_poly.pdbx_strand_id
1 'polypeptide(L)'
;MDLKNYRKDRNGIFSLNVSGKMIDFQMCKGRKKAMVCFEERDKESVIESILNHCLDFFGSSVPFYWRFDYLKDYFVPKLNTVSLCIDICLEKDFSDWEKLETFISSSPVFKWIGLETKAAAQSFHPESKFHQVESIRIVQLENTFPFSAMLRHFKGRQATVICNRRINSEDLIEFVNRWKSGEAFQRLEYLTLDLHDYGDRIPIGVPQNQILDEIGVKYIDAKKQPPTHTVPKLYDWNYRKIQLNTYPIMSRAYVVRQLDNRVASISIGESAFRFGVWDKTEEEFLELISQHP
;
A
#
# COMPACT_ATOMS: atom_id res chain seq x y z
N MET A 1 -1.43 15.74 -6.21
CA MET A 1 -1.72 17.16 -6.55
C MET A 1 -3.15 17.21 -7.08
N ASP A 2 -4.03 18.04 -6.52
CA ASP A 2 -5.39 18.22 -7.05
C ASP A 2 -5.35 19.28 -8.16
N LEU A 3 -5.59 18.88 -9.40
CA LEU A 3 -5.35 19.75 -10.57
C LEU A 3 -6.62 20.38 -11.16
N LYS A 4 -7.82 19.84 -10.91
CA LYS A 4 -9.04 20.30 -11.59
C LYS A 4 -9.95 21.11 -10.65
N ASN A 5 -10.30 22.32 -11.06
CA ASN A 5 -11.39 23.10 -10.48
C ASN A 5 -12.61 23.09 -11.42
N TYR A 6 -13.67 22.38 -11.03
CA TYR A 6 -14.91 22.28 -11.81
C TYR A 6 -15.80 23.54 -11.70
N ARG A 7 -15.46 24.49 -10.81
CA ARG A 7 -16.19 25.74 -10.62
C ARG A 7 -15.27 26.91 -10.95
N LYS A 8 -15.45 27.52 -12.12
CA LYS A 8 -14.83 28.82 -12.45
C LYS A 8 -15.48 29.90 -11.57
N ASP A 9 -15.00 30.06 -10.33
CA ASP A 9 -15.37 31.22 -9.53
C ASP A 9 -14.78 32.49 -10.20
N ARG A 10 -15.55 33.57 -10.32
CA ARG A 10 -15.15 34.81 -11.03
C ARG A 10 -14.03 35.63 -10.35
N ASN A 11 -13.14 35.02 -9.57
CA ASN A 11 -12.07 35.69 -8.85
C ASN A 11 -10.69 35.45 -9.49
N GLY A 12 -9.78 36.40 -9.24
CA GLY A 12 -8.52 36.64 -9.94
C GLY A 12 -7.73 35.38 -10.33
N ILE A 13 -7.67 35.15 -11.64
CA ILE A 13 -6.72 34.26 -12.27
C ILE A 13 -5.38 35.00 -12.30
N PHE A 14 -4.30 34.31 -11.96
CA PHE A 14 -2.93 34.83 -12.09
C PHE A 14 -2.07 33.80 -12.80
N SER A 15 -1.13 34.27 -13.62
CA SER A 15 -0.27 33.41 -14.42
C SER A 15 1.13 33.35 -13.81
N LEU A 16 1.74 32.17 -13.79
CA LEU A 16 3.13 31.97 -13.38
C LEU A 16 3.91 31.28 -14.50
N ASN A 17 5.20 31.62 -14.63
CA ASN A 17 6.12 30.83 -15.44
C ASN A 17 6.59 29.63 -14.61
N VAL A 18 6.29 28.42 -15.07
CA VAL A 18 6.60 27.16 -14.41
C VAL A 18 7.42 26.32 -15.39
N SER A 19 8.75 26.30 -15.21
CA SER A 19 9.72 25.66 -16.11
C SER A 19 9.53 26.01 -17.60
N GLY A 20 9.38 27.30 -17.89
CA GLY A 20 9.29 27.83 -19.25
C GLY A 20 7.88 27.91 -19.82
N LYS A 21 6.87 27.35 -19.12
CA LYS A 21 5.47 27.44 -19.54
C LYS A 21 4.70 28.44 -18.69
N MET A 22 3.96 29.35 -19.33
CA MET A 22 2.99 30.19 -18.63
C MET A 22 1.76 29.36 -18.28
N ILE A 23 1.46 29.26 -16.99
CA ILE A 23 0.35 28.48 -16.47
C ILE A 23 -0.53 29.38 -15.61
N ASP A 24 -1.84 29.33 -15.87
CA ASP A 24 -2.83 30.06 -15.11
C ASP A 24 -3.23 29.30 -13.84
N PHE A 25 -3.38 30.06 -12.75
CA PHE A 25 -3.82 29.55 -11.45
C PHE A 25 -5.01 30.33 -10.95
N GLN A 26 -5.90 29.63 -10.27
CA GLN A 26 -7.07 30.19 -9.62
C GLN A 26 -7.10 29.80 -8.15
N MET A 27 -7.33 30.78 -7.28
CA MET A 27 -7.47 30.52 -5.84
C MET A 27 -8.85 29.93 -5.51
N CYS A 28 -8.88 28.67 -5.06
CA CYS A 28 -10.08 28.05 -4.52
C CYS A 28 -10.27 28.47 -3.06
N LYS A 29 -11.15 29.45 -2.79
CA LYS A 29 -11.38 29.99 -1.44
C LYS A 29 -11.82 28.93 -0.42
N GLY A 30 -12.66 27.98 -0.84
CA GLY A 30 -13.14 26.90 0.04
C GLY A 30 -12.04 25.93 0.48
N ARG A 31 -11.01 25.71 -0.35
CA ARG A 31 -9.89 24.83 -0.05
C ARG A 31 -8.62 25.56 0.41
N LYS A 32 -8.58 26.90 0.28
CA LYS A 32 -7.38 27.75 0.46
C LYS A 32 -6.17 27.23 -0.34
N LYS A 33 -6.40 26.78 -1.58
CA LYS A 33 -5.38 26.21 -2.48
C LYS A 33 -5.43 26.88 -3.85
N ALA A 34 -4.26 27.09 -4.46
CA ALA A 34 -4.16 27.45 -5.87
C ALA A 34 -4.43 26.21 -6.72
N MET A 35 -5.33 26.34 -7.67
CA MET A 35 -5.73 25.30 -8.62
C MET A 35 -5.25 25.69 -10.00
N VAL A 36 -4.72 24.73 -10.75
CA VAL A 36 -4.23 24.97 -12.11
C VAL A 36 -5.42 25.11 -13.06
N CYS A 37 -5.35 26.08 -13.97
CA CYS A 37 -6.29 26.24 -15.07
C CYS A 37 -5.59 25.81 -16.37
N PHE A 38 -6.13 24.78 -17.03
CA PHE A 38 -5.65 24.32 -18.33
C PHE A 38 -6.81 23.76 -19.16
N GLU A 39 -6.66 23.81 -20.48
CA GLU A 39 -7.55 23.09 -21.41
C GLU A 39 -7.12 21.62 -21.47
N GLU A 40 -8.05 20.70 -21.74
CA GLU A 40 -7.74 19.27 -21.72
C GLU A 40 -6.64 18.88 -22.72
N ARG A 41 -6.54 19.59 -23.86
CA ARG A 41 -5.45 19.42 -24.84
C ARG A 41 -4.07 19.79 -24.31
N ASP A 42 -3.99 20.67 -23.30
CA ASP A 42 -2.74 21.16 -22.71
C ASP A 42 -2.36 20.42 -21.44
N LYS A 43 -3.25 19.55 -20.92
CA LYS A 43 -3.12 18.83 -19.66
C LYS A 43 -1.76 18.18 -19.48
N GLU A 44 -1.34 17.37 -20.46
CA GLU A 44 -0.09 16.63 -20.38
C GLU A 44 1.11 17.57 -20.23
N SER A 45 1.22 18.54 -21.13
CA SER A 45 2.31 19.51 -21.15
C SER A 45 2.31 20.43 -19.92
N VAL A 46 1.12 20.81 -19.40
CA VAL A 46 1.00 21.60 -18.16
C VAL A 46 1.51 20.80 -16.96
N ILE A 47 1.12 19.52 -16.86
CA ILE A 47 1.55 18.68 -15.76
C ILE A 47 3.06 18.37 -15.85
N GLU A 48 3.58 18.08 -17.04
CA GLU A 48 5.02 17.90 -17.25
C GLU A 48 5.81 19.14 -16.81
N SER A 49 5.34 20.34 -17.15
CA SER A 49 5.98 21.59 -16.75
C SER A 49 6.03 21.75 -15.23
N ILE A 50 4.93 21.45 -14.55
CA ILE A 50 4.85 21.49 -13.08
C ILE A 50 5.81 20.50 -12.45
N LEU A 51 5.86 19.28 -12.99
CA LEU A 51 6.75 18.24 -12.47
C LEU A 51 8.22 18.58 -12.68
N ASN A 52 8.58 19.09 -13.85
CA ASN A 52 9.93 19.57 -14.13
C ASN A 52 10.30 20.71 -13.17
N HIS A 53 9.36 21.63 -12.89
CA HIS A 53 9.61 22.69 -11.91
C HIS A 53 9.85 22.16 -10.50
N CYS A 54 9.09 21.15 -10.08
CA CYS A 54 9.34 20.47 -8.82
C CYS A 54 10.68 19.73 -8.82
N LEU A 55 11.07 19.10 -9.93
CA LEU A 55 12.36 18.42 -10.07
C LEU A 55 13.54 19.39 -10.02
N ASP A 56 13.43 20.54 -10.67
CA ASP A 56 14.42 21.60 -10.63
C ASP A 56 14.63 22.12 -9.19
N PHE A 57 13.56 22.14 -8.39
CA PHE A 57 13.59 22.65 -7.02
C PHE A 57 14.03 21.60 -5.98
N PHE A 58 13.53 20.37 -6.07
CA PHE A 58 13.73 19.31 -5.06
C PHE A 58 14.77 18.25 -5.46
N GLY A 59 15.19 18.22 -6.73
CA GLY A 59 16.06 17.19 -7.29
C GLY A 59 15.32 15.89 -7.64
N SER A 60 16.01 15.00 -8.37
CA SER A 60 15.46 13.72 -8.85
C SER A 60 15.50 12.59 -7.82
N SER A 61 16.15 12.79 -6.68
CA SER A 61 16.26 11.78 -5.61
C SER A 61 15.00 11.67 -4.74
N VAL A 62 14.10 12.66 -4.81
CA VAL A 62 12.88 12.70 -3.99
C VAL A 62 11.77 11.89 -4.66
N PRO A 63 11.11 10.95 -3.96
CA PRO A 63 9.96 10.25 -4.52
C PRO A 63 8.80 11.22 -4.77
N PHE A 64 8.14 11.07 -5.92
CA PHE A 64 7.00 11.91 -6.27
C PHE A 64 5.69 11.23 -5.86
N TYR A 65 4.83 12.00 -5.20
CA TYR A 65 3.54 11.54 -4.74
C TYR A 65 2.43 12.01 -5.67
N TRP A 66 1.75 11.05 -6.27
CA TRP A 66 0.62 11.30 -7.12
C TRP A 66 -0.64 10.64 -6.56
N ARG A 67 -1.75 11.37 -6.61
CA ARG A 67 -3.05 10.84 -6.20
C ARG A 67 -4.05 11.10 -7.31
N PHE A 68 -4.77 10.07 -7.70
CA PHE A 68 -5.91 10.14 -8.59
C PHE A 68 -7.17 9.82 -7.79
N ASP A 69 -7.96 10.85 -7.53
CA ASP A 69 -9.33 10.66 -7.09
C ASP A 69 -10.20 10.39 -8.33
N TYR A 70 -10.86 9.24 -8.38
CA TYR A 70 -11.79 8.82 -9.44
C TYR A 70 -11.15 8.76 -10.83
N LEU A 71 -10.49 7.63 -11.09
CA LEU A 71 -9.65 7.44 -12.27
C LEU A 71 -10.49 7.36 -13.57
N LYS A 72 -10.74 8.52 -14.20
CA LYS A 72 -11.38 8.62 -15.53
C LYS A 72 -10.39 8.80 -16.67
N ASP A 73 -9.24 9.42 -16.40
CA ASP A 73 -8.20 9.68 -17.39
C ASP A 73 -6.86 9.11 -16.93
N TYR A 74 -6.34 8.12 -17.67
CA TYR A 74 -5.04 7.50 -17.43
C TYR A 74 -3.94 8.37 -18.03
N PHE A 75 -3.41 9.32 -17.27
CA PHE A 75 -2.23 10.08 -17.68
C PHE A 75 -1.04 9.76 -16.77
N VAL A 76 -0.01 9.12 -17.31
CA VAL A 76 1.30 9.03 -16.65
C VAL A 76 2.20 10.08 -17.30
N PRO A 77 2.64 11.11 -16.57
CA PRO A 77 3.67 11.99 -17.09
C PRO A 77 4.94 11.16 -17.35
N LYS A 78 5.57 11.36 -18.51
CA LYS A 78 6.79 10.64 -18.90
C LYS A 78 7.97 11.16 -18.09
N LEU A 79 8.07 10.74 -16.83
CA LEU A 79 9.20 11.07 -15.97
C LEU A 79 10.14 9.86 -15.90
N ASN A 80 11.22 9.91 -16.66
CA ASN A 80 12.16 8.79 -16.78
C ASN A 80 13.07 8.59 -15.55
N THR A 81 13.00 9.46 -14.53
CA THR A 81 14.00 9.52 -13.45
C THR A 81 13.45 9.51 -12.03
N VAL A 82 12.13 9.42 -11.82
CA VAL A 82 11.54 9.45 -10.48
C VAL A 82 10.85 8.15 -10.11
N SER A 83 10.97 7.81 -8.82
CA SER A 83 10.10 6.82 -8.21
C SER A 83 8.72 7.42 -7.95
N LEU A 84 7.69 6.74 -8.43
CA LEU A 84 6.30 7.19 -8.29
C LEU A 84 5.59 6.44 -7.17
N CYS A 85 4.87 7.17 -6.33
CA CYS A 85 3.89 6.63 -5.38
C CYS A 85 2.51 7.07 -5.85
N ILE A 86 1.59 6.13 -6.05
CA ILE A 86 0.26 6.43 -6.59
C ILE A 86 -0.86 5.92 -5.70
N ASP A 87 -1.85 6.76 -5.42
CA ASP A 87 -3.11 6.36 -4.77
C ASP A 87 -4.27 6.45 -5.78
N ILE A 88 -4.95 5.33 -6.01
CA ILE A 88 -5.99 5.15 -7.03
C ILE A 88 -7.31 4.81 -6.34
N CYS A 89 -8.35 5.62 -6.57
CA CYS A 89 -9.72 5.29 -6.18
C CYS A 89 -10.54 4.95 -7.44
N LEU A 90 -10.98 3.70 -7.55
CA LEU A 90 -11.81 3.21 -8.65
C LEU A 90 -13.30 3.45 -8.39
N GLU A 91 -14.04 3.76 -9.44
CA GLU A 91 -15.50 3.83 -9.39
C GLU A 91 -16.11 2.43 -9.17
N LYS A 92 -17.36 2.40 -8.70
CA LYS A 92 -18.04 1.15 -8.29
C LYS A 92 -18.27 0.18 -9.46
N ASP A 93 -18.47 0.71 -10.65
CA ASP A 93 -18.75 0.00 -11.90
C ASP A 93 -17.53 -0.03 -12.84
N PHE A 94 -16.33 0.16 -12.30
CA PHE A 94 -15.10 0.15 -13.05
C PHE A 94 -14.87 -1.19 -13.78
N SER A 95 -14.79 -1.14 -15.12
CA SER A 95 -14.62 -2.30 -16.00
C SER A 95 -13.34 -2.27 -16.84
N ASP A 96 -12.62 -1.15 -16.88
CA ASP A 96 -11.46 -0.91 -17.75
C ASP A 96 -10.13 -1.47 -17.16
N TRP A 97 -10.12 -2.73 -16.71
CA TRP A 97 -8.95 -3.37 -16.08
C TRP A 97 -7.72 -3.42 -16.98
N GLU A 98 -7.91 -3.64 -18.28
CA GLU A 98 -6.81 -3.64 -19.27
C GLU A 98 -6.13 -2.27 -19.37
N LYS A 99 -6.89 -1.17 -19.26
CA LYS A 99 -6.32 0.18 -19.26
C LYS A 99 -5.53 0.44 -17.98
N LEU A 100 -6.03 -0.04 -16.83
CA LEU A 100 -5.30 0.05 -15.56
C LEU A 100 -4.00 -0.76 -15.58
N GLU A 101 -4.03 -1.98 -16.13
CA GLU A 101 -2.85 -2.82 -16.32
C GLU A 101 -1.83 -2.16 -17.27
N THR A 102 -2.30 -1.60 -18.38
CA THR A 102 -1.46 -0.85 -19.34
C THR A 102 -0.84 0.36 -18.67
N PHE A 103 -1.62 1.11 -17.88
CA PHE A 103 -1.14 2.26 -17.12
C PHE A 103 -0.04 1.87 -16.14
N ILE A 104 -0.27 0.83 -15.32
CA ILE A 104 0.72 0.32 -14.37
C ILE A 104 1.98 -0.19 -15.10
N SER A 105 1.81 -0.82 -16.26
CA SER A 105 2.90 -1.33 -17.07
C SER A 105 3.71 -0.23 -17.76
N SER A 106 3.07 0.89 -18.12
CA SER A 106 3.69 1.99 -18.86
C SER A 106 4.66 2.85 -18.03
N SER A 107 4.49 2.87 -16.70
CA SER A 107 5.37 3.63 -15.82
C SER A 107 6.68 2.88 -15.54
N PRO A 108 7.83 3.57 -15.51
CA PRO A 108 9.12 2.91 -15.33
C PRO A 108 9.35 2.40 -13.90
N VAL A 109 8.93 3.08 -12.83
CA VAL A 109 9.18 2.62 -11.44
C VAL A 109 8.10 3.11 -10.44
N PHE A 110 7.15 2.25 -10.08
CA PHE A 110 6.28 2.48 -8.91
C PHE A 110 6.95 1.94 -7.64
N LYS A 111 7.13 2.79 -6.64
CA LYS A 111 7.55 2.36 -5.29
C LYS A 111 6.35 1.91 -4.45
N TRP A 112 5.22 2.61 -4.59
CA TRP A 112 4.01 2.33 -3.85
C TRP A 112 2.76 2.48 -4.70
N ILE A 113 1.81 1.57 -4.53
CA ILE A 113 0.48 1.65 -5.13
C ILE A 113 -0.60 1.47 -4.06
N GLY A 114 -1.42 2.50 -3.88
CA GLY A 114 -2.71 2.45 -3.21
C GLY A 114 -3.83 2.18 -4.21
N LEU A 115 -4.69 1.24 -3.90
CA LEU A 115 -5.85 0.88 -4.68
C LEU A 115 -7.08 0.78 -3.77
N GLU A 116 -8.00 1.72 -3.90
CA GLU A 116 -9.32 1.65 -3.31
C GLU A 116 -10.33 1.26 -4.39
N THR A 117 -11.06 0.17 -4.16
CA THR A 117 -12.05 -0.32 -5.11
C THR A 117 -13.34 -0.75 -4.42
N LYS A 118 -14.45 -0.46 -5.10
CA LYS A 118 -15.80 -0.94 -4.77
C LYS A 118 -16.34 -1.92 -5.82
N ALA A 119 -15.60 -2.09 -6.92
CA ALA A 119 -16.00 -2.91 -8.05
C ALA A 119 -15.82 -4.40 -7.76
N ALA A 120 -16.75 -5.22 -8.26
CA ALA A 120 -16.50 -6.64 -8.46
C ALA A 120 -15.49 -6.75 -9.60
N ALA A 121 -14.31 -7.26 -9.31
CA ALA A 121 -13.13 -6.89 -10.07
C ALA A 121 -12.43 -8.13 -10.64
N GLN A 122 -11.63 -7.91 -11.69
CA GLN A 122 -10.71 -8.89 -12.28
C GLN A 122 -9.32 -8.73 -11.64
N SER A 123 -8.64 -9.85 -11.35
CA SER A 123 -7.29 -9.81 -10.79
C SER A 123 -6.31 -9.26 -11.83
N PHE A 124 -5.30 -8.53 -11.36
CA PHE A 124 -4.14 -8.17 -12.18
C PHE A 124 -3.51 -9.43 -12.79
N HIS A 125 -2.87 -9.28 -13.94
CA HIS A 125 -2.13 -10.38 -14.54
C HIS A 125 -1.02 -10.84 -13.56
N PRO A 126 -0.72 -12.15 -13.43
CA PRO A 126 0.33 -12.64 -12.52
C PRO A 126 1.70 -11.97 -12.68
N GLU A 127 1.99 -11.51 -13.90
CA GLU A 127 3.26 -10.84 -14.26
C GLU A 127 3.17 -9.31 -14.14
N SER A 128 2.02 -8.78 -13.72
CA SER A 128 1.78 -7.34 -13.59
C SER A 128 2.87 -6.66 -12.76
N LYS A 129 3.30 -5.46 -13.19
CA LYS A 129 4.18 -4.61 -12.39
C LYS A 129 3.53 -4.21 -11.05
N PHE A 130 2.21 -4.31 -10.92
CA PHE A 130 1.51 -4.11 -9.64
C PHE A 130 2.09 -5.01 -8.54
N HIS A 131 2.41 -6.25 -8.87
CA HIS A 131 2.95 -7.21 -7.91
C HIS A 131 4.43 -7.00 -7.58
N GLN A 132 5.13 -6.16 -8.34
CA GLN A 132 6.57 -5.96 -8.25
C GLN A 132 6.98 -4.71 -7.46
N VAL A 133 6.00 -3.87 -7.09
CA VAL A 133 6.26 -2.65 -6.32
C VAL A 133 6.72 -2.96 -4.90
N GLU A 134 7.42 -2.01 -4.28
CA GLU A 134 7.94 -2.23 -2.92
C GLU A 134 6.82 -2.31 -1.89
N SER A 135 5.74 -1.54 -2.07
CA SER A 135 4.62 -1.58 -1.14
C SER A 135 3.26 -1.35 -1.80
N ILE A 136 2.25 -2.02 -1.26
CA ILE A 136 0.86 -1.86 -1.71
C ILE A 136 -0.08 -1.56 -0.55
N ARG A 137 -1.12 -0.80 -0.84
CA ARG A 137 -2.31 -0.67 0.02
C ARG A 137 -3.55 -1.01 -0.81
N ILE A 138 -4.33 -1.97 -0.36
CA ILE A 138 -5.58 -2.35 -1.02
C ILE A 138 -6.74 -2.07 -0.06
N VAL A 139 -7.78 -1.38 -0.53
CA VAL A 139 -8.99 -1.09 0.24
C VAL A 139 -10.19 -1.62 -0.53
N GLN A 140 -10.94 -2.54 0.10
CA GLN A 140 -12.13 -3.19 -0.47
C GLN A 140 -13.30 -3.07 0.51
N LEU A 141 -14.30 -2.26 0.16
CA LEU A 141 -15.41 -1.90 1.07
C LEU A 141 -16.78 -2.43 0.68
N GLU A 142 -16.97 -3.04 -0.50
CA GLU A 142 -18.31 -3.44 -0.97
C GLU A 142 -18.33 -4.82 -1.69
N ASN A 143 -17.41 -5.10 -2.62
CA ASN A 143 -17.35 -6.36 -3.38
C ASN A 143 -15.93 -6.92 -3.39
N THR A 144 -15.77 -8.23 -3.15
CA THR A 144 -14.50 -8.82 -2.69
C THR A 144 -13.85 -9.76 -3.68
N PHE A 145 -12.54 -9.61 -3.86
CA PHE A 145 -11.67 -10.70 -4.27
C PHE A 145 -11.32 -11.59 -3.06
N PRO A 146 -11.01 -12.88 -3.28
CA PRO A 146 -10.33 -13.69 -2.27
C PRO A 146 -9.01 -13.04 -1.82
N PHE A 147 -8.65 -13.18 -0.55
CA PHE A 147 -7.39 -12.65 -0.02
C PHE A 147 -6.19 -13.22 -0.78
N SER A 148 -6.24 -14.52 -1.05
CA SER A 148 -5.27 -15.21 -1.90
C SER A 148 -5.11 -14.53 -3.26
N ALA A 149 -6.18 -14.08 -3.93
CA ALA A 149 -6.07 -13.41 -5.24
C ALA A 149 -5.35 -12.05 -5.17
N MET A 150 -5.44 -11.34 -4.04
CA MET A 150 -4.80 -10.01 -3.89
C MET A 150 -3.29 -10.09 -3.78
N LEU A 151 -2.78 -11.07 -3.01
CA LEU A 151 -1.36 -11.14 -2.66
C LEU A 151 -0.62 -12.30 -3.32
N ARG A 152 -1.30 -13.26 -3.96
CA ARG A 152 -0.68 -14.49 -4.49
C ARG A 152 0.60 -14.28 -5.30
N HIS A 153 0.67 -13.19 -6.05
CA HIS A 153 1.81 -12.86 -6.92
C HIS A 153 2.70 -11.74 -6.37
N PHE A 154 2.36 -11.13 -5.23
CA PHE A 154 3.08 -9.99 -4.67
C PHE A 154 4.52 -10.36 -4.26
N LYS A 155 5.48 -9.55 -4.68
CA LYS A 155 6.93 -9.71 -4.48
C LYS A 155 7.57 -8.55 -3.71
N GLY A 156 6.75 -7.61 -3.23
CA GLY A 156 7.23 -6.43 -2.50
C GLY A 156 7.55 -6.71 -1.03
N ARG A 157 7.81 -5.62 -0.32
CA ARG A 157 8.27 -5.61 1.08
C ARG A 157 7.14 -5.35 2.06
N GLN A 158 6.17 -4.51 1.72
CA GLN A 158 5.10 -4.14 2.66
C GLN A 158 3.73 -4.15 2.01
N ALA A 159 2.77 -4.82 2.62
CA ALA A 159 1.39 -4.84 2.14
C ALA A 159 0.41 -4.48 3.27
N THR A 160 -0.58 -3.66 2.93
CA THR A 160 -1.73 -3.38 3.81
C THR A 160 -3.01 -3.67 3.04
N VAL A 161 -3.86 -4.52 3.59
CA VAL A 161 -5.17 -4.82 3.01
C VAL A 161 -6.22 -4.41 4.02
N ILE A 162 -7.18 -3.62 3.58
CA ILE A 162 -8.32 -3.19 4.38
C ILE A 162 -9.55 -3.77 3.72
N CYS A 163 -10.26 -4.65 4.43
CA CYS A 163 -11.46 -5.27 3.89
C CYS A 163 -12.60 -5.29 4.90
N ASN A 164 -13.82 -5.20 4.40
CA ASN A 164 -15.05 -5.22 5.20
C ASN A 164 -15.65 -6.61 5.41
N ARG A 165 -15.02 -7.67 4.87
CA ARG A 165 -15.56 -9.03 4.88
C ARG A 165 -14.66 -9.99 5.64
N ARG A 166 -15.25 -11.11 6.06
CA ARG A 166 -14.53 -12.22 6.69
C ARG A 166 -13.47 -12.79 5.74
N ILE A 167 -12.22 -12.78 6.17
CA ILE A 167 -11.14 -13.53 5.54
C ILE A 167 -11.28 -14.99 5.97
N ASN A 168 -11.14 -15.93 5.03
CA ASN A 168 -11.12 -17.35 5.33
C ASN A 168 -9.81 -17.71 6.06
N SER A 169 -9.89 -18.55 7.09
CA SER A 169 -8.72 -19.09 7.77
C SER A 169 -7.76 -19.76 6.78
N GLU A 170 -8.31 -20.49 5.80
CA GLU A 170 -7.53 -21.21 4.78
C GLU A 170 -6.64 -20.26 3.95
N ASP A 171 -7.13 -19.06 3.63
CA ASP A 171 -6.41 -18.03 2.90
C ASP A 171 -5.18 -17.54 3.71
N LEU A 172 -5.32 -17.41 5.04
CA LEU A 172 -4.21 -17.02 5.94
C LEU A 172 -3.23 -18.17 6.13
N ILE A 173 -3.74 -19.39 6.28
CA ILE A 173 -2.93 -20.61 6.42
C ILE A 173 -2.09 -20.83 5.16
N GLU A 174 -2.69 -20.72 3.97
CA GLU A 174 -1.99 -20.79 2.68
C GLU A 174 -0.89 -19.73 2.62
N PHE A 175 -1.20 -18.47 2.95
CA PHE A 175 -0.23 -17.39 2.96
C PHE A 175 0.98 -17.70 3.85
N VAL A 176 0.75 -18.10 5.11
CA VAL A 176 1.84 -18.40 6.04
C VAL A 176 2.64 -19.61 5.57
N ASN A 177 1.98 -20.66 5.08
CA ASN A 177 2.66 -21.87 4.62
C ASN A 177 3.54 -21.63 3.39
N ARG A 178 3.09 -20.81 2.43
CA ARG A 178 3.89 -20.42 1.26
C ARG A 178 5.10 -19.55 1.65
N TRP A 179 4.95 -18.70 2.66
CA TRP A 179 6.11 -17.96 3.22
C TRP A 179 7.05 -18.91 3.95
N LYS A 180 6.54 -19.81 4.79
CA LYS A 180 7.34 -20.78 5.58
C LYS A 180 8.13 -21.75 4.70
N SER A 181 7.55 -22.23 3.59
CA SER A 181 8.27 -23.09 2.65
C SER A 181 9.31 -22.34 1.82
N GLY A 182 9.26 -21.00 1.82
CA GLY A 182 10.06 -20.16 0.94
C GLY A 182 9.58 -20.12 -0.51
N GLU A 183 8.37 -20.63 -0.80
CA GLU A 183 7.76 -20.59 -2.13
C GLU A 183 7.44 -19.16 -2.56
N ALA A 184 6.96 -18.32 -1.64
CA ALA A 184 6.53 -16.95 -1.93
C ALA A 184 6.99 -15.95 -0.87
N PHE A 185 6.82 -14.66 -1.20
CA PHE A 185 6.97 -13.54 -0.24
C PHE A 185 8.37 -13.40 0.36
N GLN A 186 9.42 -13.73 -0.40
CA GLN A 186 10.80 -13.78 0.10
C GLN A 186 11.29 -12.41 0.62
N ARG A 187 10.84 -11.33 -0.03
CA ARG A 187 11.18 -9.92 0.29
C ARG A 187 10.23 -9.27 1.30
N LEU A 188 9.16 -9.96 1.71
CA LEU A 188 8.17 -9.40 2.61
C LEU A 188 8.80 -9.09 3.98
N GLU A 189 8.56 -7.87 4.47
CA GLU A 189 8.98 -7.38 5.78
C GLU A 189 7.78 -7.23 6.71
N TYR A 190 6.63 -6.83 6.15
CA TYR A 190 5.44 -6.51 6.95
C TYR A 190 4.15 -6.65 6.15
N LEU A 191 3.18 -7.37 6.71
CA LEU A 191 1.81 -7.45 6.22
C LEU A 191 0.84 -7.09 7.34
N THR A 192 -0.18 -6.29 7.01
CA THR A 192 -1.34 -6.08 7.86
C THR A 192 -2.63 -6.24 7.07
N LEU A 193 -3.56 -6.96 7.66
CA LEU A 193 -4.92 -7.12 7.19
C LEU A 193 -5.82 -6.49 8.25
N ASP A 194 -6.40 -5.33 7.94
CA ASP A 194 -7.35 -4.66 8.81
C ASP A 194 -8.76 -5.12 8.45
N LEU A 195 -9.41 -5.72 9.45
CA LEU A 195 -10.74 -6.29 9.39
C LEU A 195 -11.71 -5.25 9.95
N HIS A 196 -12.28 -4.40 9.09
CA HIS A 196 -13.20 -3.34 9.49
C HIS A 196 -14.63 -3.71 9.13
N ASP A 197 -15.44 -4.15 10.10
CA ASP A 197 -16.90 -4.20 9.92
C ASP A 197 -17.49 -2.80 10.20
N TYR A 198 -18.05 -2.17 9.17
CA TYR A 198 -18.79 -0.91 9.29
C TYR A 198 -20.29 -1.12 9.56
N GLY A 199 -20.76 -2.38 9.56
CA GLY A 199 -22.18 -2.75 9.57
C GLY A 199 -22.68 -3.35 10.86
N ASP A 200 -21.93 -4.21 11.55
CA ASP A 200 -22.36 -4.80 12.83
C ASP A 200 -21.17 -5.06 13.76
N ARG A 201 -21.38 -4.83 15.07
CA ARG A 201 -20.34 -4.97 16.12
C ARG A 201 -20.03 -6.43 16.48
N ILE A 202 -19.98 -7.32 15.50
CA ILE A 202 -19.62 -8.71 15.72
C ILE A 202 -18.13 -8.83 15.41
N PRO A 203 -17.28 -9.18 16.40
CA PRO A 203 -15.88 -9.49 16.13
C PRO A 203 -15.82 -10.48 14.98
N ILE A 204 -15.00 -10.21 13.97
CA ILE A 204 -14.72 -11.19 12.93
C ILE A 204 -13.92 -12.28 13.64
N GLY A 205 -14.64 -13.27 14.17
CA GLY A 205 -14.11 -14.40 14.92
C GLY A 205 -13.30 -15.27 14.00
N VAL A 206 -12.11 -14.79 13.61
CA VAL A 206 -11.07 -15.60 13.02
C VAL A 206 -10.70 -16.62 14.09
N PRO A 207 -10.84 -17.94 13.85
CA PRO A 207 -10.56 -18.97 14.85
C PRO A 207 -9.04 -19.02 15.09
N GLN A 208 -8.56 -18.10 15.93
CA GLN A 208 -7.14 -17.83 16.15
C GLN A 208 -6.37 -19.09 16.48
N ASN A 209 -6.87 -19.87 17.44
CA ASN A 209 -6.19 -21.10 17.88
C ASN A 209 -6.08 -22.10 16.73
N GLN A 210 -7.16 -22.30 15.96
CA GLN A 210 -7.15 -23.18 14.81
C GLN A 210 -6.08 -22.76 13.78
N ILE A 211 -6.02 -21.46 13.45
CA ILE A 211 -5.01 -20.96 12.51
C ILE A 211 -3.60 -21.16 13.04
N LEU A 212 -3.35 -20.82 14.32
CA LEU A 212 -2.03 -20.95 14.94
C LEU A 212 -1.57 -22.41 15.02
N ASP A 213 -2.51 -23.32 15.31
CA ASP A 213 -2.25 -24.76 15.36
C ASP A 213 -1.94 -25.31 13.95
N GLU A 214 -2.74 -24.96 12.95
CA GLU A 214 -2.57 -25.41 11.57
C GLU A 214 -1.29 -24.89 10.91
N ILE A 215 -0.90 -23.64 11.17
CA ILE A 215 0.38 -23.10 10.68
C ILE A 215 1.57 -23.56 11.51
N GLY A 216 1.35 -24.31 12.60
CA GLY A 216 2.40 -24.85 13.46
C GLY A 216 3.35 -23.79 13.99
N VAL A 217 2.81 -22.79 14.71
CA VAL A 217 3.64 -21.74 15.33
C VAL A 217 4.51 -22.30 16.46
N LYS A 218 5.67 -21.67 16.65
CA LYS A 218 6.47 -21.81 17.86
C LYS A 218 6.10 -20.68 18.82
N TYR A 219 6.26 -20.95 20.12
CA TYR A 219 5.95 -20.00 21.18
C TYR A 219 7.20 -19.61 21.97
N ILE A 220 7.34 -18.31 22.20
CA ILE A 220 8.28 -17.77 23.19
C ILE A 220 7.78 -18.15 24.59
N ASP A 221 8.70 -18.58 25.46
CA ASP A 221 8.42 -18.89 26.88
C ASP A 221 7.55 -17.81 27.51
N ALA A 222 6.44 -18.22 28.12
CA ALA A 222 5.44 -17.34 28.74
C ALA A 222 6.05 -16.35 29.76
N LYS A 223 7.18 -16.69 30.38
CA LYS A 223 7.88 -15.83 31.36
C LYS A 223 8.75 -14.76 30.72
N LYS A 224 9.22 -14.95 29.48
CA LYS A 224 10.08 -13.97 28.80
C LYS A 224 9.25 -12.90 28.11
N GLN A 225 9.79 -11.70 27.92
CA GLN A 225 9.12 -10.67 27.14
C GLN A 225 9.37 -10.88 25.64
N PRO A 226 8.35 -10.88 24.77
CA PRO A 226 8.57 -10.96 23.33
C PRO A 226 9.21 -9.66 22.81
N PRO A 227 10.13 -9.74 21.84
CA PRO A 227 10.70 -8.54 21.21
C PRO A 227 9.64 -7.84 20.36
N THR A 228 9.79 -6.53 20.18
CA THR A 228 8.88 -5.71 19.38
C THR A 228 9.35 -5.63 17.94
N HIS A 229 8.59 -6.20 17.00
CA HIS A 229 8.84 -6.00 15.58
C HIS A 229 8.26 -4.67 15.12
N THR A 230 9.05 -3.87 14.42
CA THR A 230 8.61 -2.67 13.72
C THR A 230 9.61 -2.38 12.59
N VAL A 231 9.13 -1.86 11.47
CA VAL A 231 9.98 -1.47 10.33
C VAL A 231 9.56 -0.09 9.84
N PRO A 232 10.46 0.70 9.24
CA PRO A 232 10.08 1.96 8.61
C PRO A 232 8.96 1.72 7.59
N LYS A 233 7.90 2.50 7.64
CA LYS A 233 6.87 2.46 6.60
C LYS A 233 7.52 2.92 5.30
N LEU A 234 7.38 2.12 4.25
CA LEU A 234 7.74 2.58 2.91
C LEU A 234 6.81 3.69 2.43
N TYR A 235 5.63 3.79 3.05
CA TYR A 235 4.67 4.83 2.77
C TYR A 235 3.66 5.06 3.92
N ASP A 236 3.36 6.33 4.22
CA ASP A 236 2.23 6.73 5.08
C ASP A 236 1.53 7.97 4.49
N TRP A 237 0.27 7.82 4.09
CA TRP A 237 -0.53 8.93 3.55
C TRP A 237 -1.15 9.81 4.64
N ASN A 238 -1.17 9.38 5.90
CA ASN A 238 -1.96 10.05 6.90
C ASN A 238 -1.28 11.35 7.38
N TYR A 239 -1.57 12.47 6.68
CA TYR A 239 -1.08 13.83 6.95
C TYR A 239 -1.20 14.32 8.41
N ARG A 240 -1.93 13.59 9.26
CA ARG A 240 -2.24 14.02 10.64
C ARG A 240 -1.30 13.44 11.70
N LYS A 241 -0.57 12.37 11.42
CA LYS A 241 0.46 11.80 12.32
C LYS A 241 1.50 11.09 11.48
N ILE A 242 2.73 11.61 11.44
CA ILE A 242 3.87 10.92 10.82
C ILE A 242 4.23 9.75 11.73
N GLN A 243 3.58 8.60 11.55
CA GLN A 243 4.09 7.34 12.09
C GLN A 243 5.14 6.83 11.12
N LEU A 244 6.41 7.05 11.45
CA LEU A 244 7.53 6.66 10.61
C LEU A 244 7.64 5.13 10.46
N ASN A 245 7.16 4.37 11.45
CA ASN A 245 7.26 2.92 11.47
C ASN A 245 5.88 2.25 11.44
N THR A 246 5.87 0.99 11.02
CA THR A 246 4.70 0.11 11.06
C THR A 246 4.17 -0.06 12.48
N TYR A 247 2.89 -0.42 12.60
CA TYR A 247 2.32 -0.73 13.92
C TYR A 247 3.14 -1.86 14.57
N PRO A 248 3.56 -1.69 15.84
CA PRO A 248 4.43 -2.65 16.49
C PRO A 248 3.73 -4.00 16.65
N ILE A 249 4.47 -5.08 16.40
CA ILE A 249 4.02 -6.45 16.68
C ILE A 249 4.81 -6.94 17.89
N MET A 250 4.11 -7.10 19.01
CA MET A 250 4.60 -7.77 20.20
C MET A 250 3.89 -9.11 20.33
N SER A 251 4.45 -10.15 19.69
CA SER A 251 3.84 -11.48 19.69
C SER A 251 4.78 -12.54 20.24
N ARG A 252 4.21 -13.48 20.99
CA ARG A 252 4.88 -14.70 21.44
C ARG A 252 4.85 -15.80 20.38
N ALA A 253 3.93 -15.72 19.42
CA ALA A 253 3.79 -16.68 18.34
C ALA A 253 4.67 -16.26 17.16
N TYR A 254 5.49 -17.19 16.69
CA TYR A 254 6.35 -16.98 15.52
C TYR A 254 6.45 -18.24 14.68
N VAL A 255 6.86 -18.06 13.43
CA VAL A 255 7.15 -19.15 12.48
C VAL A 255 8.53 -18.94 11.89
N VAL A 256 9.11 -20.02 11.37
CA VAL A 256 10.45 -20.04 10.79
C VAL A 256 10.35 -20.48 9.34
N ARG A 257 11.04 -19.77 8.47
CA ARG A 257 11.13 -20.07 7.05
C ARG A 257 12.20 -21.14 6.80
N GLN A 258 11.82 -22.21 6.13
CA GLN A 258 12.67 -23.36 5.84
C GLN A 258 13.86 -23.00 4.95
N LEU A 259 13.67 -22.07 4.01
CA LEU A 259 14.66 -21.73 2.99
C LEU A 259 15.92 -21.06 3.58
N ASP A 260 15.76 -20.16 4.55
CA ASP A 260 16.84 -19.30 5.04
C ASP A 260 16.81 -19.06 6.56
N ASN A 261 16.06 -19.88 7.28
CA ASN A 261 15.88 -19.83 8.73
C ASN A 261 15.33 -18.50 9.28
N ARG A 262 14.75 -17.63 8.43
CA ARG A 262 14.21 -16.35 8.90
C ARG A 262 12.98 -16.52 9.75
N VAL A 263 12.82 -15.62 10.73
CA VAL A 263 11.67 -15.62 11.64
C VAL A 263 10.61 -14.62 11.20
N ALA A 264 9.34 -14.98 11.38
CA ALA A 264 8.24 -14.03 11.35
C ALA A 264 7.37 -14.11 12.60
N SER A 265 7.07 -12.96 13.21
CA SER A 265 6.10 -12.84 14.30
C SER A 265 4.69 -12.71 13.73
N ILE A 266 3.74 -13.41 14.36
CA ILE A 266 2.34 -13.45 13.93
C ILE A 266 1.46 -12.91 15.06
N SER A 267 0.65 -11.91 14.78
CA SER A 267 -0.36 -11.40 15.71
C SER A 267 -1.73 -11.46 15.06
N ILE A 268 -2.64 -12.19 15.71
CA ILE A 268 -4.04 -12.28 15.32
C ILE A 268 -4.82 -11.61 16.45
N GLY A 269 -5.43 -10.46 16.15
CA GLY A 269 -6.31 -9.75 17.06
C GLY A 269 -7.73 -9.67 16.51
N GLU A 270 -8.65 -9.09 17.28
CA GLU A 270 -10.07 -9.01 16.93
C GLU A 270 -10.35 -8.27 15.61
N SER A 271 -9.51 -7.30 15.26
CA SER A 271 -9.69 -6.40 14.11
C SER A 271 -8.53 -6.42 13.13
N ALA A 272 -7.49 -7.24 13.37
CA ALA A 272 -6.35 -7.28 12.46
C ALA A 272 -5.54 -8.57 12.55
N PHE A 273 -5.06 -9.01 11.39
CA PHE A 273 -3.96 -9.96 11.26
C PHE A 273 -2.68 -9.20 10.90
N ARG A 274 -1.59 -9.46 11.62
CA ARG A 274 -0.28 -8.83 11.38
C ARG A 274 0.80 -9.90 11.30
N PHE A 275 1.69 -9.73 10.32
CA PHE A 275 2.80 -10.63 10.06
C PHE A 275 4.06 -9.79 9.81
N GLY A 276 5.04 -9.90 10.71
CA GLY A 276 6.28 -9.13 10.66
C GLY A 276 7.48 -10.04 10.53
N VAL A 277 8.26 -9.85 9.47
CA VAL A 277 9.45 -10.67 9.18
C VAL A 277 10.68 -9.99 9.77
N TRP A 278 11.43 -10.75 10.56
CA TRP A 278 12.70 -10.32 11.12
C TRP A 278 13.81 -10.57 10.11
N ASP A 279 14.73 -9.62 10.01
CA ASP A 279 16.00 -9.83 9.30
C ASP A 279 16.99 -10.56 10.24
N LYS A 280 16.57 -11.74 10.71
CA LYS A 280 17.25 -12.59 11.69
C LYS A 280 16.89 -14.06 11.45
N THR A 281 17.88 -14.92 11.64
CA THR A 281 17.70 -16.36 11.80
C THR A 281 16.95 -16.67 13.11
N GLU A 282 16.51 -17.91 13.28
CA GLU A 282 15.85 -18.33 14.52
C GLU A 282 16.78 -18.18 15.73
N GLU A 283 18.05 -18.54 15.60
CA GLU A 283 19.02 -18.43 16.68
C GLU A 283 19.22 -16.98 17.12
N GLU A 284 19.48 -16.08 16.16
CA GLU A 284 19.63 -14.64 16.41
C GLU A 284 18.36 -14.01 16.99
N PHE A 285 17.18 -14.49 16.55
CA PHE A 285 15.90 -14.04 17.11
C PHE A 285 15.75 -14.46 18.57
N LEU A 286 16.09 -15.70 18.93
CA LEU A 286 16.00 -16.21 20.30
C LEU A 286 17.02 -15.56 21.24
N GLU A 287 18.18 -15.12 20.72
CA GLU A 287 19.15 -14.32 21.47
C GLU A 287 18.59 -12.98 21.92
N LEU A 288 17.80 -12.29 21.08
CA LEU A 288 17.14 -11.03 21.46
C LEU A 288 16.26 -11.19 22.70
N ILE A 289 15.59 -12.34 22.82
CA ILE A 289 14.68 -12.64 23.94
C ILE A 289 15.47 -12.92 25.22
N SER A 290 16.65 -13.51 25.10
CA SER A 290 17.47 -13.90 26.25
C SER A 290 18.24 -12.73 26.86
N GLN A 291 18.33 -11.60 26.15
CA GLN A 291 18.96 -10.36 26.63
C GLN A 291 18.00 -9.43 27.40
N HIS A 292 16.71 -9.75 27.46
CA HIS A 292 15.70 -8.97 28.20
C HIS A 292 15.13 -9.81 29.36
N PRO A 293 15.49 -9.50 30.62
CA PRO A 293 15.06 -10.25 31.81
C PRO A 293 13.57 -10.12 32.11
#